data_AF-A0A5E4BMA8-F1
#
_entry.id   AF-A0A5E4BMA8-F1
#
_cell.length_a   1.000
_cell.length_b   1.000
_cell.length_c   1.000
_cell.angle_alpha   90.00
_cell.angle_beta   90.00
_cell.angle_gamma   90.00
#
_symmetry.space_group_name_H-M   'P 1'
#
loop_
_entity.id
_entity.type
_entity.pdbx_description
1 polymer ?
#
loop_
_entity_poly.entity_id
_entity_poly.type
_entity_poly.pdbx_seq_one_letter_code
_entity_poly.pdbx_strand_id
1 'polypeptide(L)'
;MRTQTGRTAALGTRHTPAHSPGTRDVNQVLTQGLMGLNLGAHGRNALLSPGQELGPSEDHASAPGALRFLQKNSSRYHFRRTKMLPVSGGFHTRLMGPAVQPLAQVLKTVAIRKPLVAVYSNVSGSRYLHPTHIRQLLGQQVVSPVKWEQTMHAIYERRRGTEFPSTWEVGPGQQLGSILRSCNLKAWKGYSHVDVLRASEDPDADLDPSESPR
;
A
#
# COMPACT_ATOMS: atom_id res chain seq x y z
N MET A 1 37.43 -68.33 -26.47
CA MET A 1 36.83 -68.08 -27.80
C MET A 1 36.30 -66.64 -27.76
N ARG A 2 36.78 -65.79 -28.69
CA ARG A 2 36.19 -64.53 -29.24
C ARG A 2 35.08 -63.83 -28.41
N THR A 3 35.08 -62.52 -28.11
CA THR A 3 35.44 -61.37 -28.96
C THR A 3 35.40 -60.05 -28.15
N GLN A 4 36.17 -59.08 -28.64
CA GLN A 4 36.33 -57.69 -28.19
C GLN A 4 35.08 -56.82 -28.33
N THR A 5 35.00 -55.74 -27.53
CA THR A 5 34.88 -54.31 -27.95
C THR A 5 34.74 -53.47 -26.67
N GLY A 6 35.53 -52.46 -26.33
CA GLY A 6 36.40 -51.59 -27.09
C GLY A 6 35.75 -50.21 -27.27
N ARG A 7 35.88 -49.30 -26.28
CA ARG A 7 36.13 -47.87 -26.58
C ARG A 7 36.59 -47.07 -25.37
N THR A 8 37.67 -46.34 -25.64
CA THR A 8 38.58 -45.59 -24.80
C THR A 8 38.04 -44.20 -24.48
N ALA A 9 38.36 -43.72 -23.28
CA ALA A 9 38.14 -42.36 -22.80
C ALA A 9 38.99 -41.34 -23.57
N ALA A 10 38.40 -40.19 -23.89
CA ALA A 10 39.13 -38.99 -24.30
C ALA A 10 38.65 -37.80 -23.45
N LEU A 11 39.63 -37.16 -22.80
CA LEU A 11 39.50 -35.92 -22.04
C LEU A 11 38.88 -34.81 -22.89
N GLY A 12 37.82 -34.19 -22.38
CA GLY A 12 37.30 -32.92 -22.87
C GLY A 12 37.37 -31.88 -21.76
N THR A 13 38.35 -30.99 -21.84
CA THR A 13 38.45 -29.76 -21.05
C THR A 13 37.21 -28.89 -21.31
N ARG A 14 36.40 -28.65 -20.28
CA ARG A 14 35.25 -27.74 -20.37
C ARG A 14 35.75 -26.30 -20.39
N HIS A 15 35.69 -25.68 -21.57
CA HIS A 15 35.68 -24.22 -21.70
C HIS A 15 34.37 -23.67 -21.14
N THR A 16 34.45 -22.80 -20.13
CA THR A 16 33.37 -21.91 -19.70
C THR A 16 33.18 -20.80 -20.74
N PRO A 17 31.99 -20.58 -21.32
CA PRO A 17 31.71 -19.34 -22.02
C PRO A 17 31.34 -18.25 -21.01
N ALA A 18 31.92 -17.07 -21.22
CA ALA A 18 31.65 -15.86 -20.47
C ALA A 18 30.15 -15.49 -20.51
N HIS A 19 29.59 -15.15 -19.36
CA HIS A 19 28.26 -14.57 -19.24
C HIS A 19 28.24 -13.17 -19.88
N SER A 20 27.50 -13.02 -20.97
CA SER A 20 27.00 -11.72 -21.44
C SER A 20 26.00 -11.15 -20.42
N PRO A 21 25.98 -9.82 -20.17
CA PRO A 21 25.00 -9.20 -19.30
C PRO A 21 23.64 -9.13 -20.03
N GLY A 22 22.92 -10.25 -20.01
CA GLY A 22 21.57 -10.38 -20.51
C GLY A 22 20.59 -9.62 -19.61
N THR A 23 20.02 -8.55 -20.17
CA THR A 23 18.62 -8.14 -20.07
C THR A 23 17.93 -8.45 -18.75
N ARG A 24 17.88 -7.44 -17.86
CA ARG A 24 16.98 -7.48 -16.70
C ARG A 24 15.54 -7.55 -17.21
N ASP A 25 14.89 -8.67 -16.93
CA ASP A 25 13.47 -8.90 -17.12
C ASP A 25 12.67 -7.79 -16.43
N VAL A 26 11.80 -7.13 -17.19
CA VAL A 26 11.12 -5.86 -16.83
C VAL A 26 9.92 -6.10 -15.91
N ASN A 27 9.79 -7.30 -15.33
CA ASN A 27 8.61 -7.72 -14.56
C ASN A 27 8.71 -7.61 -13.03
N GLN A 28 9.73 -6.95 -12.47
CA GLN A 28 9.95 -6.98 -11.01
C GLN A 28 9.87 -5.65 -10.26
N VAL A 29 9.28 -4.62 -10.85
CA VAL A 29 9.02 -3.37 -10.12
C VAL A 29 7.61 -2.93 -10.45
N LEU A 30 6.73 -2.96 -9.44
CA LEU A 30 5.63 -2.01 -9.21
C LEU A 30 4.66 -2.64 -8.21
N THR A 31 4.94 -2.45 -6.93
CA THR A 31 3.94 -2.69 -5.89
C THR A 31 4.02 -1.55 -4.89
N GLN A 32 2.91 -0.81 -4.87
CA GLN A 32 2.41 0.04 -3.80
C GLN A 32 2.93 1.48 -3.70
N GLY A 33 1.94 2.33 -3.44
CA GLY A 33 1.88 3.75 -3.15
C GLY A 33 0.37 4.00 -3.06
N LEU A 34 -0.16 4.40 -1.90
CA LEU A 34 -1.56 4.12 -1.60
C LEU A 34 -2.54 4.74 -2.59
N MET A 35 -3.49 3.91 -3.02
CA MET A 35 -4.45 4.16 -4.09
C MET A 35 -3.80 4.40 -5.46
N GLY A 36 -3.01 3.44 -5.96
CA GLY A 36 -2.57 3.39 -7.35
C GLY A 36 -2.01 2.03 -7.72
N LEU A 37 -2.74 1.28 -8.56
CA LEU A 37 -2.46 -0.07 -9.08
C LEU A 37 -2.73 -1.21 -8.09
N ASN A 38 -3.99 -1.65 -8.05
CA ASN A 38 -4.34 -3.00 -7.66
C ASN A 38 -3.98 -3.91 -8.85
N LEU A 39 -2.84 -4.61 -8.76
CA LEU A 39 -2.40 -5.61 -9.75
C LEU A 39 -3.01 -6.98 -9.41
N GLY A 40 -4.33 -7.03 -9.20
CA GLY A 40 -5.09 -8.27 -9.17
C GLY A 40 -5.45 -8.71 -10.59
N ALA A 41 -5.47 -10.02 -10.84
CA ALA A 41 -5.56 -10.70 -12.14
C ALA A 41 -6.83 -10.40 -13.01
N HIS A 42 -7.64 -9.38 -12.70
CA HIS A 42 -8.88 -9.06 -13.39
C HIS A 42 -8.99 -7.55 -13.66
N GLY A 43 -8.18 -7.03 -14.59
CA GLY A 43 -8.33 -5.70 -15.17
C GLY A 43 -7.68 -4.55 -14.39
N ARG A 44 -6.86 -3.77 -15.08
CA ARG A 44 -5.92 -2.79 -14.48
C ARG A 44 -6.59 -1.44 -14.21
N ASN A 45 -7.02 -1.16 -12.99
CA ASN A 45 -7.40 0.21 -12.60
C ASN A 45 -6.14 1.00 -12.20
N ALA A 46 -5.95 2.19 -12.78
CA ALA A 46 -4.84 3.09 -12.48
C ALA A 46 -5.39 4.38 -11.86
N LEU A 47 -4.95 4.70 -10.66
CA LEU A 47 -5.22 5.98 -10.02
C LEU A 47 -3.93 6.79 -10.12
N LEU A 48 -4.06 8.03 -10.59
CA LEU A 48 -2.93 8.88 -10.96
C LEU A 48 -2.89 10.07 -10.00
N SER A 49 -1.76 10.24 -9.32
CA SER A 49 -1.52 11.34 -8.38
C SER A 49 -0.25 12.10 -8.77
N PRO A 50 -0.24 13.45 -8.72
CA PRO A 50 0.89 14.32 -9.07
C PRO A 50 2.23 13.93 -8.42
N GLY A 51 2.99 12.99 -8.98
CA GLY A 51 4.28 12.60 -8.42
C GLY A 51 4.75 11.17 -8.58
N GLN A 52 4.02 10.37 -9.36
CA GLN A 52 4.46 9.04 -9.75
C GLN A 52 5.64 9.15 -10.73
N GLU A 53 6.84 8.67 -10.34
CA GLU A 53 7.98 8.55 -11.26
C GLU A 53 7.66 7.52 -12.34
N LEU A 54 7.75 7.95 -13.60
CA LEU A 54 7.67 7.09 -14.78
C LEU A 54 8.95 7.34 -15.58
N GLY A 55 9.58 6.26 -16.06
CA GLY A 55 10.92 6.29 -16.66
C GLY A 55 11.09 7.27 -17.83
N PRO A 56 12.34 7.52 -18.24
CA PRO A 56 12.68 8.66 -19.08
C PRO A 56 12.23 8.41 -20.54
N SER A 57 11.31 9.23 -21.02
CA SER A 57 11.14 9.51 -22.45
C SER A 57 10.82 10.99 -22.61
N GLU A 58 11.36 11.60 -23.66
CA GLU A 58 11.75 13.01 -23.74
C GLU A 58 10.63 14.07 -23.63
N ASP A 59 9.36 13.69 -23.54
CA ASP A 59 8.22 14.61 -23.33
C ASP A 59 7.70 14.65 -21.86
N HIS A 60 8.30 13.88 -20.94
CA HIS A 60 7.71 13.56 -19.62
C HIS A 60 8.45 14.14 -18.40
N ALA A 61 9.33 15.13 -18.60
CA ALA A 61 10.28 15.60 -17.59
C ALA A 61 9.67 16.20 -16.29
N SER A 62 8.36 16.38 -16.21
CA SER A 62 7.67 16.81 -14.98
C SER A 62 6.62 15.77 -14.55
N ALA A 63 6.48 15.58 -13.24
CA ALA A 63 5.48 14.68 -12.66
C ALA A 63 4.04 14.91 -13.19
N PRO A 64 3.57 16.15 -13.41
CA PRO A 64 2.28 16.40 -14.07
C PRO A 64 2.24 15.95 -15.55
N GLY A 65 3.35 16.04 -16.28
CA GLY A 65 3.47 15.58 -17.67
C GLY A 65 3.37 14.05 -17.79
N ALA A 66 4.06 13.34 -16.91
CA ALA A 66 4.08 11.88 -16.88
C ALA A 66 2.67 11.26 -16.63
N LEU A 67 1.88 11.88 -15.76
CA LEU A 67 0.51 11.40 -15.48
C LEU A 67 -0.48 11.71 -16.60
N ARG A 68 -0.37 12.90 -17.21
CA ARG A 68 -1.17 13.23 -18.40
C ARG A 68 -0.87 12.26 -19.53
N PHE A 69 0.39 11.88 -19.69
CA PHE A 69 0.78 10.85 -20.66
C PHE A 69 0.10 9.51 -20.36
N LEU A 70 0.15 9.00 -19.12
CA LEU A 70 -0.54 7.74 -18.78
C LEU A 70 -2.05 7.82 -18.99
N GLN A 71 -2.66 8.95 -18.65
CA GLN A 71 -4.09 9.15 -18.84
C GLN A 71 -4.45 9.14 -20.33
N LYS A 72 -3.71 9.85 -21.17
CA LYS A 72 -3.91 9.89 -22.63
C LYS A 72 -3.68 8.52 -23.29
N ASN A 73 -2.75 7.72 -22.75
CA ASN A 73 -2.39 6.41 -23.29
C ASN A 73 -3.05 5.24 -22.55
N SER A 74 -4.12 5.48 -21.77
CA SER A 74 -4.73 4.45 -20.92
C SER A 74 -5.20 3.22 -21.70
N SER A 75 -5.79 3.43 -22.89
CA SER A 75 -6.23 2.34 -23.77
C SER A 75 -5.07 1.52 -24.30
N ARG A 76 -3.96 2.18 -24.66
CA ARG A 76 -2.72 1.53 -25.14
C ARG A 76 -2.11 0.62 -24.08
N TYR A 77 -2.22 1.00 -22.80
CA TYR A 77 -1.72 0.20 -21.67
C TYR A 77 -2.78 -0.71 -21.03
N HIS A 78 -3.96 -0.79 -21.64
CA HIS A 78 -5.10 -1.60 -21.18
C HIS A 78 -5.52 -1.28 -19.74
N PHE A 79 -5.46 -0.02 -19.34
CA PHE A 79 -6.05 0.43 -18.09
C PHE A 79 -7.58 0.44 -18.22
N ARG A 80 -8.26 -0.25 -17.30
CA ARG A 80 -9.73 -0.27 -17.21
C ARG A 80 -10.31 1.09 -16.83
N ARG A 81 -9.63 1.82 -15.94
CA ARG A 81 -10.03 3.16 -15.52
C ARG A 81 -8.80 3.95 -15.10
N THR A 82 -8.70 5.19 -15.58
CA THR A 82 -7.73 6.19 -15.14
C THR A 82 -8.48 7.38 -14.53
N LYS A 83 -8.06 7.83 -13.35
CA LYS A 83 -8.63 9.01 -12.69
C LYS A 83 -7.53 9.81 -12.00
N MET A 84 -7.53 11.13 -12.24
CA MET A 84 -6.71 12.08 -11.49
C MET A 84 -7.32 12.29 -10.10
N LEU A 85 -6.50 12.20 -9.05
CA LEU A 85 -6.96 12.48 -7.69
C LEU A 85 -6.93 13.99 -7.40
N PRO A 86 -7.96 14.55 -6.72
CA PRO A 86 -8.02 15.96 -6.34
C PRO A 86 -7.14 16.22 -5.10
N VAL A 87 -5.83 16.05 -5.26
CA VAL A 87 -4.84 16.20 -4.18
C VAL A 87 -3.73 17.15 -4.63
N SER A 88 -3.14 17.88 -3.68
CA SER A 88 -2.13 18.91 -3.95
C SER A 88 -0.76 18.36 -4.35
N GLY A 89 -0.50 17.05 -4.18
CA GLY A 89 0.78 16.45 -4.49
C GLY A 89 0.78 14.92 -4.42
N GLY A 90 1.93 14.35 -4.78
CA GLY A 90 2.20 12.91 -4.82
C GLY A 90 2.64 12.40 -3.46
N PHE A 91 1.71 12.39 -2.51
CA PHE A 91 1.95 11.84 -1.18
C PHE A 91 2.45 10.39 -1.28
N HIS A 92 3.26 9.97 -0.30
CA HIS A 92 3.83 8.61 -0.27
C HIS A 92 4.80 8.29 -1.41
N THR A 93 5.36 9.33 -2.05
CA THR A 93 6.40 9.20 -3.08
C THR A 93 7.66 9.94 -2.67
N ARG A 94 8.77 9.65 -3.38
CA ARG A 94 10.04 10.35 -3.21
C ARG A 94 9.95 11.86 -3.43
N LEU A 95 8.93 12.35 -4.15
CA LEU A 95 8.72 13.79 -4.35
C LEU A 95 8.41 14.54 -3.07
N MET A 96 7.92 13.85 -2.03
CA MET A 96 7.74 14.43 -0.70
C MET A 96 9.05 14.55 0.09
N GLY A 97 10.21 14.22 -0.50
CA GLY A 97 11.53 14.29 0.14
C GLY A 97 11.80 15.58 0.91
N PRO A 98 11.51 16.79 0.37
CA PRO A 98 11.70 18.05 1.09
C PRO A 98 10.90 18.16 2.40
N ALA A 99 9.79 17.44 2.54
CA ALA A 99 8.95 17.44 3.74
C ALA A 99 9.49 16.54 4.86
N VAL A 100 10.44 15.63 4.57
CA VAL A 100 10.95 14.65 5.56
C VAL A 100 11.68 15.33 6.71
N GLN A 101 12.60 16.25 6.43
CA GLN A 101 13.38 16.91 7.49
C GLN A 101 12.52 17.83 8.39
N PRO A 102 11.65 18.70 7.84
CA PRO A 102 10.71 19.47 8.66
C PRO A 102 9.83 18.59 9.54
N LEU A 103 9.26 17.52 8.99
CA LEU A 103 8.45 16.56 9.75
C LEU A 103 9.26 15.89 10.86
N ALA A 104 10.48 15.44 10.56
CA ALA A 104 11.36 14.81 11.55
C ALA A 104 11.68 15.76 12.70
N GLN A 105 11.90 17.05 12.42
CA GLN A 105 12.18 18.05 13.45
C GLN A 105 10.96 18.29 14.35
N VAL A 106 9.75 18.41 13.76
CA VAL A 106 8.51 18.50 14.54
C VAL A 106 8.29 17.24 15.36
N LEU A 107 8.52 16.06 14.79
CA LEU A 107 8.35 14.82 15.53
C LEU A 107 9.23 14.81 16.78
N LYS A 108 10.47 15.31 16.76
CA LYS A 108 11.33 15.35 17.96
C LYS A 108 10.70 16.07 19.16
N THR A 109 9.82 17.05 18.94
CA THR A 109 9.15 17.78 20.02
C THR A 109 7.92 17.06 20.57
N VAL A 110 7.43 16.03 19.88
CA VAL A 110 6.26 15.23 20.28
C VAL A 110 6.67 14.08 21.18
N ALA A 111 6.02 14.00 22.35
CA ALA A 111 6.12 12.86 23.25
C ALA A 111 5.35 11.66 22.70
N ILE A 112 6.08 10.68 22.16
CA ILE A 112 5.51 9.44 21.64
C ILE A 112 5.59 8.37 22.72
N ARG A 113 4.45 7.74 23.02
CA ARG A 113 4.33 6.63 23.97
C ARG A 113 4.04 5.33 23.24
N LYS A 114 4.25 4.21 23.93
CA LYS A 114 3.85 2.89 23.42
C LYS A 114 2.31 2.86 23.28
N PRO A 115 1.75 2.49 22.12
CA PRO A 115 0.30 2.38 21.95
C PRO A 115 -0.30 1.35 22.91
N LEU A 116 -1.46 1.68 23.49
CA LEU A 116 -2.23 0.76 24.34
C LEU A 116 -2.87 -0.37 23.52
N VAL A 117 -3.26 -0.06 22.29
CA VAL A 117 -3.79 -1.00 21.32
C VAL A 117 -2.76 -1.28 20.24
N ALA A 118 -2.88 -2.42 19.55
CA ALA A 118 -2.00 -2.73 18.43
C ALA A 118 -2.22 -1.72 17.28
N VAL A 119 -1.21 -0.90 17.01
CA VAL A 119 -1.20 0.04 15.88
C VAL A 119 -0.16 -0.45 14.87
N TYR A 120 -0.56 -0.49 13.60
CA TYR A 120 0.29 -0.97 12.49
C TYR A 120 0.85 0.21 11.70
N SER A 121 2.12 0.09 11.31
CA SER A 121 2.77 1.08 10.48
C SER A 121 2.38 0.92 9.02
N ASN A 122 2.02 2.03 8.42
CA ASN A 122 1.85 2.17 6.98
C ASN A 122 3.12 1.84 6.17
N VAL A 123 4.31 2.01 6.76
CA VAL A 123 5.60 1.81 6.09
C VAL A 123 6.07 0.36 6.14
N SER A 124 6.01 -0.26 7.33
CA SER A 124 6.46 -1.65 7.48
C SER A 124 5.35 -2.67 7.22
N GLY A 125 4.08 -2.29 7.41
CA GLY A 125 2.96 -3.22 7.46
C GLY A 125 2.88 -4.02 8.77
N SER A 126 3.71 -3.67 9.76
CA SER A 126 3.84 -4.41 11.03
C SER A 126 3.46 -3.55 12.23
N ARG A 127 3.18 -4.19 13.36
CA ARG A 127 2.87 -3.51 14.63
C ARG A 127 4.02 -2.63 15.09
N TYR A 128 3.68 -1.47 15.66
CA TYR A 128 4.63 -0.69 16.43
C TYR A 128 5.01 -1.42 17.72
N LEU A 129 6.33 -1.52 17.97
CA LEU A 129 6.88 -2.19 19.15
C LEU A 129 7.43 -1.20 20.17
N HIS A 130 8.19 -0.19 19.71
CA HIS A 130 8.87 0.78 20.55
C HIS A 130 8.64 2.22 20.07
N PRO A 131 8.52 3.22 20.98
CA PRO A 131 8.33 4.62 20.63
C PRO A 131 9.38 5.21 19.68
N THR A 132 10.64 4.76 19.80
CA THR A 132 11.74 5.18 18.92
C THR A 132 11.48 4.76 17.47
N HIS A 133 10.99 3.53 17.24
CA HIS A 133 10.63 3.05 15.91
C HIS A 133 9.41 3.78 15.34
N ILE A 134 8.44 4.13 16.18
CA ILE A 134 7.26 4.91 15.76
C ILE A 134 7.72 6.24 15.16
N ARG A 135 8.60 6.96 15.85
CA ARG A 135 9.12 8.25 15.39
C ARG A 135 9.78 8.14 14.02
N GLN A 136 10.65 7.14 13.85
CA GLN A 136 11.35 6.89 12.58
C GLN A 136 10.37 6.57 11.45
N LEU A 137 9.43 5.66 11.69
CA LEU A 137 8.46 5.21 10.69
C LEU A 137 7.49 6.32 10.29
N LEU A 138 7.08 7.19 11.24
CA LEU A 138 6.25 8.36 10.94
C LEU A 138 6.97 9.36 10.02
N GLY A 139 8.27 9.59 10.25
CA GLY A 139 9.06 10.43 9.35
C GLY A 139 9.18 9.84 7.93
N GLN A 140 9.37 8.52 7.84
CA GLN A 140 9.45 7.80 6.56
C GLN A 140 8.11 7.72 5.82
N GLN A 141 6.99 7.74 6.54
CA GLN A 141 5.65 7.55 5.97
C GLN A 141 5.32 8.54 4.85
N VAL A 142 5.81 9.77 4.93
CA VAL A 142 5.49 10.82 3.95
C VAL A 142 6.04 10.51 2.55
N VAL A 143 7.15 9.76 2.47
CA VAL A 143 7.82 9.36 1.21
C VAL A 143 7.67 7.88 0.88
N SER A 144 7.06 7.11 1.79
CA SER A 144 6.95 5.65 1.65
C SER A 144 5.55 5.28 1.20
N PRO A 145 5.42 4.30 0.30
CA PRO A 145 4.12 3.77 -0.05
C PRO A 145 3.46 3.14 1.16
N VAL A 146 2.13 3.28 1.27
CA VAL A 146 1.41 2.60 2.35
C VAL A 146 1.06 1.16 1.98
N LYS A 147 1.37 0.25 2.91
CA LYS A 147 1.24 -1.20 2.75
C LYS A 147 -0.09 -1.71 3.29
N TRP A 148 -1.18 -1.15 2.79
CA TRP A 148 -2.53 -1.43 3.32
C TRP A 148 -2.89 -2.92 3.24
N GLU A 149 -2.71 -3.53 2.08
CA GLU A 149 -3.04 -4.95 1.86
C GLU A 149 -2.24 -5.87 2.79
N GLN A 150 -0.93 -5.66 2.91
CA GLN A 150 -0.08 -6.42 3.84
C GLN A 150 -0.50 -6.20 5.29
N THR A 151 -0.88 -4.96 5.64
CA THR A 151 -1.38 -4.65 6.98
C THR A 151 -2.68 -5.39 7.27
N MET A 152 -3.62 -5.45 6.31
CA MET A 152 -4.85 -6.22 6.45
C MET A 152 -4.57 -7.71 6.58
N HIS A 153 -3.62 -8.25 5.81
CA HIS A 153 -3.19 -9.65 5.97
C HIS A 153 -2.64 -9.92 7.38
N ALA A 154 -1.78 -9.05 7.90
CA ALA A 154 -1.22 -9.18 9.24
C ALA A 154 -2.30 -9.05 10.34
N ILE A 155 -3.27 -8.15 10.19
CA ILE A 155 -4.36 -7.94 11.16
C ILE A 155 -5.31 -9.13 11.20
N TYR A 156 -5.65 -9.69 10.04
CA TYR A 156 -6.65 -10.75 9.92
C TYR A 156 -6.06 -12.15 9.81
N GLU A 157 -4.75 -12.31 9.97
CA GLU A 157 -4.10 -13.61 10.06
C GLU A 157 -4.59 -14.34 11.31
N ARG A 158 -5.09 -15.56 11.11
CA ARG A 158 -5.65 -16.38 12.19
C ARG A 158 -5.67 -17.86 11.81
N ARG A 159 -5.78 -18.71 12.84
CA ARG A 159 -5.98 -20.15 12.66
C ARG A 159 -7.30 -20.43 11.96
N ARG A 160 -7.34 -21.51 11.16
CA ARG A 160 -8.56 -21.94 10.48
C ARG A 160 -9.64 -22.26 11.53
N GLY A 161 -10.85 -21.77 11.30
CA GLY A 161 -11.98 -21.95 12.22
C GLY A 161 -12.12 -20.85 13.28
N THR A 162 -11.14 -19.97 13.44
CA THR A 162 -11.31 -18.77 14.27
C THR A 162 -12.20 -17.76 13.55
N GLU A 163 -13.16 -17.18 14.26
CA GLU A 163 -14.02 -16.14 13.72
C GLU A 163 -13.26 -14.83 13.47
N PHE A 164 -13.76 -14.04 12.52
CA PHE A 164 -13.22 -12.71 12.25
C PHE A 164 -13.80 -11.71 13.26
N PRO A 165 -13.01 -10.71 13.69
CA PRO A 165 -13.47 -9.72 14.65
C PRO A 165 -14.42 -8.73 13.94
N SER A 166 -15.26 -8.08 14.73
CA SER A 166 -15.95 -6.87 14.29
C SER A 166 -14.91 -5.82 13.86
N THR A 167 -15.13 -5.23 12.70
CA THR A 167 -14.26 -4.22 12.09
C THR A 167 -15.03 -2.93 11.93
N TRP A 168 -14.43 -1.82 12.37
CA TRP A 168 -15.07 -0.52 12.33
C TRP A 168 -14.20 0.45 11.53
N GLU A 169 -14.74 1.05 10.46
CA GLU A 169 -14.17 2.23 9.82
C GLU A 169 -14.83 3.46 10.44
N VAL A 170 -14.02 4.31 11.06
CA VAL A 170 -14.48 5.54 11.70
C VAL A 170 -13.95 6.70 10.87
N GLY A 171 -14.86 7.55 10.38
CA GLY A 171 -14.50 8.69 9.54
C GLY A 171 -15.50 8.96 8.42
N PRO A 172 -15.23 9.99 7.60
CA PRO A 172 -16.10 10.30 6.46
C PRO A 172 -15.93 9.27 5.34
N GLY A 173 -17.06 8.75 4.84
CA GLY A 173 -17.09 7.80 3.72
C GLY A 173 -16.71 6.37 4.11
N GLN A 174 -16.69 5.47 3.12
CA GLN A 174 -16.57 4.01 3.31
C GLN A 174 -15.51 3.39 2.39
N GLN A 175 -14.44 4.16 2.15
CA GLN A 175 -13.44 3.79 1.16
C GLN A 175 -12.59 2.62 1.65
N LEU A 176 -12.25 2.57 2.94
CA LEU A 176 -11.46 1.47 3.49
C LEU A 176 -12.26 0.18 3.55
N GLY A 177 -13.56 0.24 3.87
CA GLY A 177 -14.49 -0.88 3.82
C GLY A 177 -14.62 -1.45 2.40
N SER A 178 -14.70 -0.57 1.40
CA SER A 178 -14.71 -0.99 -0.01
C SER A 178 -13.42 -1.71 -0.41
N ILE A 179 -12.26 -1.22 0.04
CA ILE A 179 -10.95 -1.86 -0.22
C ILE A 179 -10.86 -3.19 0.55
N LEU A 180 -11.29 -3.22 1.81
CA LEU A 180 -11.31 -4.43 2.63
C LEU A 180 -12.17 -5.52 2.00
N ARG A 181 -13.32 -5.18 1.41
CA ARG A 181 -14.16 -6.12 0.67
C ARG A 181 -13.40 -6.80 -0.47
N SER A 182 -12.59 -6.04 -1.19
CA SER A 182 -11.77 -6.55 -2.30
C SER A 182 -10.57 -7.38 -1.83
N CYS A 183 -9.96 -7.04 -0.69
CA CYS A 183 -8.78 -7.75 -0.17
C CYS A 183 -9.15 -8.97 0.69
N ASN A 184 -10.21 -8.90 1.49
CA ASN A 184 -10.59 -9.94 2.44
C ASN A 184 -12.10 -9.95 2.71
N LEU A 185 -12.84 -10.68 1.88
CA LEU A 185 -14.29 -10.77 1.98
C LEU A 185 -14.77 -11.36 3.32
N LYS A 186 -13.99 -12.23 3.98
CA LYS A 186 -14.37 -12.83 5.27
C LYS A 186 -14.32 -11.81 6.40
N ALA A 187 -13.26 -11.01 6.47
CA ALA A 187 -13.15 -9.90 7.41
C ALA A 187 -14.25 -8.86 7.18
N TRP A 188 -14.51 -8.54 5.91
CA TRP A 188 -15.53 -7.58 5.53
C TRP A 188 -16.95 -7.96 5.96
N LYS A 189 -17.27 -9.25 6.17
CA LYS A 189 -18.59 -9.64 6.69
C LYS A 189 -18.91 -9.07 8.08
N GLY A 190 -17.87 -8.81 8.89
CA GLY A 190 -18.00 -8.18 10.21
C GLY A 190 -17.70 -6.67 10.18
N TYR A 191 -17.66 -6.04 9.01
CA TYR A 191 -17.36 -4.62 8.85
C TYR A 191 -18.59 -3.75 9.12
N SER A 192 -18.37 -2.61 9.77
CA SER A 192 -19.34 -1.55 9.99
C SER A 192 -18.68 -0.18 9.83
N HIS A 193 -19.45 0.79 9.36
CA HIS A 193 -19.00 2.17 9.18
C HIS A 193 -19.60 3.05 10.27
N VAL A 194 -18.79 3.94 10.85
CA VAL A 194 -19.21 4.97 11.80
C VAL A 194 -18.92 6.33 11.16
N ASP A 195 -19.99 7.00 10.76
CA ASP A 195 -19.93 8.37 10.23
C ASP A 195 -19.81 9.36 11.38
N VAL A 196 -18.71 10.12 11.41
CA VAL A 196 -18.42 11.10 12.46
C VAL A 196 -18.83 12.53 12.08
N LEU A 197 -19.33 12.74 10.85
CA LEU A 197 -19.79 14.05 10.39
C LEU A 197 -21.30 14.25 10.57
N ARG A 198 -22.04 13.16 10.83
CA ARG A 198 -23.38 13.27 11.38
C ARG A 198 -23.22 13.61 12.85
N ALA A 199 -23.43 14.89 13.20
CA ALA A 199 -23.71 15.23 14.58
C ALA A 199 -24.78 14.26 15.08
N SER A 200 -24.53 13.65 16.24
CA SER A 200 -25.60 12.98 16.99
C SER A 200 -26.78 13.96 17.01
N GLU A 201 -27.91 13.54 16.46
CA GLU A 201 -29.17 14.15 16.88
C GLU A 201 -29.17 14.06 18.41
N ASP A 202 -29.36 15.23 19.02
CA ASP A 202 -29.12 15.55 20.43
C ASP A 202 -29.46 14.40 21.39
N PRO A 203 -28.52 13.86 22.20
CA PRO A 203 -28.85 12.84 23.19
C PRO A 203 -29.80 13.34 24.29
N ASP A 204 -29.98 14.66 24.41
CA ASP A 204 -30.90 15.30 25.36
C ASP A 204 -32.29 15.61 24.76
N ALA A 205 -32.55 15.30 23.49
CA ALA A 205 -33.88 15.56 22.88
C ALA A 205 -35.01 14.68 23.44
N ASP A 206 -34.67 13.58 24.11
CA ASP A 206 -35.62 12.63 24.72
C ASP A 206 -35.79 12.82 26.25
N LEU A 207 -35.16 13.83 26.86
CA LEU A 207 -35.42 14.16 28.26
C LEU A 207 -36.73 14.96 28.35
N ASP A 208 -37.81 14.29 28.73
CA ASP A 208 -39.07 14.93 29.09
C ASP A 208 -38.82 15.98 30.18
N PRO A 209 -39.12 17.28 29.93
CA PRO A 209 -39.00 18.34 30.92
C PRO A 209 -39.83 18.12 32.20
N SER A 210 -40.74 17.12 32.21
CA SER A 210 -41.62 16.83 33.34
C SER A 210 -40.99 15.96 34.45
N GLU A 211 -39.86 15.30 34.22
CA GLU A 211 -39.16 14.56 35.29
C GLU A 211 -38.21 15.46 36.07
N SER A 212 -38.74 16.11 37.11
CA SER A 212 -37.91 16.74 38.15
C SER A 212 -37.21 15.65 38.99
N PRO A 213 -35.89 15.75 39.25
CA PRO A 213 -35.19 14.81 40.12
C PRO A 213 -35.76 14.88 41.55
N ARG A 214 -36.16 13.73 42.09
CA ARG A 214 -36.45 13.54 43.52
C ARG A 214 -35.19 13.26 44.31
#